data_AF-A0AAJ1S2Q9-F1
#
_entry.id   AF-A0AAJ1S2Q9-F1
#
_cell.length_a   1.000
_cell.length_b   1.000
_cell.length_c   1.000
_cell.angle_alpha   90.00
_cell.angle_beta   90.00
_cell.angle_gamma   90.00
#
_symmetry.space_group_name_H-M   'P 1'
#
loop_
_entity.id
_entity.type
_entity.pdbx_description
1 polymer ?
#
loop_
_entity_poly.entity_id
_entity_poly.type
_entity_poly.pdbx_seq_one_letter_code
_entity_poly.pdbx_strand_id
1 'polypeptide(L)'
;MSHLPYLIFGVFATPIGVWLLVKAIRQMRLGQRSHAWPTVPGCVTHAAVESDYESEVVNVEYRYKVKGVEYSGDVLQTGHPAKSRAQNRALLDRYAVGTEVEVHYDPDDPSTAVLIPGGGSKIFASASSAVLLLGVGLYFTVTSIRPVLAPEGPKLAEALPDVPYFVLNDPGGVAVGADGTVYVCDGPPKQEWTPITPIEPLGPSTVPGFPGLPTTTKPMPGVPNAPSAQAGGRLIRMAPDLTDAKTEVPSTLLKAPSGLAIDDSGKMYVTDGGQLWVYSYSENKTLTGATPLRGSEAFNVAVDSGGTVYVTQSSSGRVLRLPAEDKTATEFFKAPDNGSATDVAVDSAGNVFVTDSRNSRVFLIAAGGGTSELPFQGISHPEGVAVDTAGNVYVVDAGNHRVMKLNTNSRAVTDLLLDGLRDPYDVAVDTAGNVLVTDRGSKFLLKFPRPQ
;
A
#
# COMPACT_ATOMS: atom_id res chain seq x y z
N MET A 1 -8.69 -19.37 -7.13
CA MET A 1 -8.53 -20.72 -6.55
C MET A 1 -7.17 -20.98 -5.91
N SER A 2 -6.14 -20.13 -6.11
CA SER A 2 -4.77 -20.32 -5.56
C SER A 2 -4.64 -20.17 -4.03
N HIS A 3 -5.57 -19.49 -3.35
CA HIS A 3 -5.48 -19.20 -1.91
C HIS A 3 -6.27 -20.15 -1.00
N LEU A 4 -7.16 -20.98 -1.59
CA LEU A 4 -8.01 -21.90 -0.86
C LEU A 4 -7.24 -22.90 0.03
N PRO A 5 -6.12 -23.53 -0.42
CA PRO A 5 -5.37 -24.45 0.45
C PRO A 5 -4.72 -23.73 1.64
N TYR A 6 -4.30 -22.47 1.50
CA TYR A 6 -3.68 -21.69 2.58
C TYR A 6 -4.70 -21.19 3.60
N LEU A 7 -5.91 -20.82 3.15
CA LEU A 7 -7.04 -20.48 4.01
C LEU A 7 -7.48 -21.70 4.84
N ILE A 8 -7.66 -22.84 4.19
CA ILE A 8 -7.99 -24.11 4.86
C ILE A 8 -6.92 -24.42 5.91
N PHE A 9 -5.64 -24.32 5.56
CA PHE A 9 -4.55 -24.55 6.50
C PHE A 9 -4.62 -23.60 7.72
N GLY A 10 -4.82 -22.30 7.51
CA GLY A 10 -4.91 -21.31 8.59
C GLY A 10 -6.10 -21.53 9.53
N VAL A 11 -7.27 -21.86 8.97
CA VAL A 11 -8.51 -22.12 9.72
C VAL A 11 -8.39 -23.37 10.61
N PHE A 12 -7.63 -24.39 10.20
CA PHE A 12 -7.40 -25.58 11.02
C PHE A 12 -6.20 -25.45 11.97
N ALA A 13 -5.10 -24.81 11.54
CA ALA A 13 -3.89 -24.68 12.34
C ALA A 13 -4.08 -23.79 13.59
N THR A 14 -4.88 -22.73 13.48
CA THR A 14 -5.12 -21.78 14.58
C THR A 14 -5.84 -22.42 15.78
N PRO A 15 -7.00 -23.09 15.65
CA PRO A 15 -7.66 -23.75 16.78
C PRO A 15 -6.83 -24.90 17.37
N ILE A 16 -6.04 -25.61 16.56
CA ILE A 16 -5.10 -26.62 17.04
C ILE A 16 -4.00 -25.97 17.90
N GLY A 17 -3.43 -24.86 17.44
CA GLY A 17 -2.46 -24.07 18.21
C GLY A 17 -3.02 -23.54 19.52
N VAL A 18 -4.26 -23.03 19.54
CA VAL A 18 -4.95 -22.59 20.77
C VAL A 18 -5.16 -23.75 21.72
N TRP A 19 -5.63 -24.91 21.22
CA TRP A 19 -5.84 -26.09 22.05
C TRP A 19 -4.54 -26.60 22.68
N LEU A 20 -3.45 -26.66 21.91
CA LEU A 20 -2.13 -27.03 22.43
C LEU A 20 -1.62 -26.02 23.47
N LEU A 21 -1.85 -24.72 23.25
CA LEU A 21 -1.46 -23.67 24.19
C LEU A 21 -2.26 -23.76 25.50
N VAL A 22 -3.59 -23.95 25.42
CA VAL A 22 -4.44 -24.15 26.60
C VAL A 22 -4.05 -25.40 27.37
N LYS A 23 -3.78 -26.51 26.66
CA LYS A 23 -3.28 -27.76 27.25
C LYS A 23 -1.94 -27.54 27.96
N ALA A 24 -1.01 -26.84 27.32
CA ALA A 24 0.30 -26.51 27.92
C ALA A 24 0.16 -25.60 29.15
N ILE A 25 -0.69 -24.56 29.11
CA ILE A 25 -0.94 -23.66 30.24
C ILE A 25 -1.60 -24.41 31.41
N ARG A 26 -2.58 -25.28 31.13
CA ARG A 26 -3.20 -26.13 32.17
C ARG A 26 -2.14 -27.02 32.82
N GLN A 27 -1.30 -27.67 32.04
CA GLN A 27 -0.23 -28.53 32.57
C GLN A 27 0.84 -27.74 33.35
N MET A 28 1.18 -26.51 32.92
CA MET A 28 2.10 -25.64 33.68
C MET A 28 1.51 -25.23 35.03
N ARG A 29 0.24 -24.83 35.06
CA ARG A 29 -0.45 -24.44 36.30
C ARG A 29 -0.58 -25.63 37.27
N LEU A 30 -0.91 -26.81 36.75
CA LEU A 30 -0.95 -28.04 37.54
C LEU A 30 0.44 -28.39 38.09
N GLY A 31 1.47 -28.33 37.25
CA GLY A 31 2.87 -28.55 37.66
C GLY A 31 3.31 -27.59 38.79
N GLN A 32 2.99 -26.30 38.69
CA GLN A 32 3.30 -25.32 39.74
C GLN A 32 2.51 -25.54 41.03
N ARG A 33 1.20 -25.82 40.94
CA ARG A 33 0.34 -26.06 42.12
C ARG A 33 0.69 -27.36 42.84
N SER A 34 1.09 -28.40 42.11
CA SER A 34 1.44 -29.72 42.65
C SER A 34 2.58 -29.71 43.67
N HIS A 35 3.47 -28.71 43.65
CA HIS A 35 4.49 -28.54 44.68
C HIS A 35 3.91 -28.28 46.08
N ALA A 36 2.73 -27.67 46.16
CA ALA A 36 2.07 -27.31 47.40
C ALA A 36 0.89 -28.24 47.74
N TRP A 37 0.67 -29.30 46.96
CA TRP A 37 -0.44 -30.23 47.19
C TRP A 37 -0.17 -31.14 48.39
N PRO A 38 -1.19 -31.39 49.24
CA PRO A 38 -1.10 -32.35 50.32
C PRO A 38 -0.88 -33.78 49.80
N THR A 39 -0.23 -34.61 50.61
CA THR A 39 0.07 -36.00 50.27
C THR A 39 -0.82 -36.99 51.02
N VAL A 40 -1.10 -38.12 50.38
CA VAL A 40 -1.72 -39.30 51.00
C VAL A 40 -0.99 -40.57 50.54
N PRO A 41 -0.98 -41.63 51.37
CA PRO A 41 -0.45 -42.92 50.94
C PRO A 41 -1.36 -43.52 49.86
N GLY A 42 -0.74 -44.06 48.81
CA GLY A 42 -1.37 -44.82 47.75
C GLY A 42 -0.57 -46.08 47.40
N CYS A 43 -1.12 -46.90 46.52
CA CYS A 43 -0.50 -48.14 46.07
C CYS A 43 -0.59 -48.26 44.56
N VAL A 44 0.51 -48.65 43.91
CA VAL A 44 0.56 -48.88 42.46
C VAL A 44 -0.19 -50.17 42.12
N THR A 45 -1.16 -50.07 41.22
CA THR A 45 -2.03 -51.18 40.80
C THR A 45 -1.67 -51.72 39.42
N HIS A 46 -1.05 -50.90 38.57
CA HIS A 46 -0.60 -51.30 37.25
C HIS A 46 0.66 -50.52 36.86
N ALA A 47 1.62 -51.18 36.24
CA ALA A 47 2.83 -50.55 35.71
C ALA A 47 3.29 -51.30 34.45
N ALA A 48 3.18 -50.67 33.29
CA ALA A 48 3.54 -51.28 32.01
C ALA A 48 4.16 -50.26 31.04
N VAL A 49 4.89 -50.75 30.04
CA VAL A 49 5.31 -49.95 28.89
C VAL A 49 4.38 -50.27 27.74
N GLU A 50 3.74 -49.25 27.21
CA GLU A 50 2.97 -49.32 25.98
C GLU A 50 3.85 -48.78 24.84
N SER A 51 4.06 -49.58 23.81
CA SER A 51 4.92 -49.23 22.68
C SER A 51 4.08 -49.05 21.43
N ASP A 52 4.10 -47.85 20.86
CA ASP A 52 3.68 -47.60 19.48
C ASP A 52 4.91 -47.50 18.58
N TYR A 53 4.72 -47.67 17.26
CA TYR A 53 5.79 -47.67 16.25
C TYR A 53 6.75 -46.46 16.30
N GLU A 54 6.36 -45.35 16.96
CA GLU A 54 7.17 -44.14 17.12
C GLU A 54 7.54 -43.77 18.57
N SER A 55 6.97 -44.40 19.61
CA SER A 55 7.25 -44.03 21.01
C SER A 55 6.95 -45.12 22.05
N GLU A 56 7.78 -45.21 23.09
CA GLU A 56 7.54 -46.03 24.28
C GLU A 56 7.10 -45.14 25.45
N VAL A 57 5.88 -45.35 25.96
CA VAL A 57 5.31 -44.61 27.09
C VAL A 57 5.14 -45.56 28.28
N VAL A 58 5.60 -45.13 29.46
CA VAL A 58 5.37 -45.87 30.71
C VAL A 58 4.04 -45.42 31.30
N ASN A 59 3.12 -46.38 31.48
CA ASN A 59 1.85 -46.17 32.15
C ASN A 59 1.92 -46.76 33.57
N VAL A 60 1.65 -45.93 34.58
CA VAL A 60 1.63 -46.34 36.00
C VAL A 60 0.31 -45.89 36.58
N GLU A 61 -0.54 -46.85 36.94
CA GLU A 61 -1.81 -46.60 37.61
C GLU A 61 -1.66 -46.89 39.11
N TYR A 62 -2.26 -46.05 39.94
CA TYR A 62 -2.23 -46.16 41.39
C TYR A 62 -3.58 -45.80 42.00
N ARG A 63 -3.86 -46.34 43.18
CA ARG A 63 -5.06 -46.04 43.98
C ARG A 63 -4.71 -45.39 45.31
N TYR A 64 -5.54 -44.46 45.74
CA TYR A 64 -5.37 -43.70 46.98
C TYR A 64 -6.73 -43.34 47.61
N LYS A 65 -6.72 -42.96 48.89
CA LYS A 65 -7.93 -42.61 49.64
C LYS A 65 -7.86 -41.20 50.18
N VAL A 66 -8.88 -40.39 49.89
CA VAL A 66 -9.05 -39.05 50.46
C VAL A 66 -10.37 -39.00 51.21
N LYS A 67 -10.33 -38.73 52.52
CA LYS A 67 -11.52 -38.65 53.39
C LYS A 67 -12.48 -39.86 53.28
N GLY A 68 -11.93 -41.06 53.05
CA GLY A 68 -12.69 -42.31 52.96
C GLY A 68 -13.22 -42.68 51.57
N VAL A 69 -13.04 -41.83 50.55
CA VAL A 69 -13.40 -42.11 49.15
C VAL A 69 -12.17 -42.61 48.40
N GLU A 70 -12.33 -43.69 47.61
CA GLU A 70 -11.26 -44.25 46.76
C GLU A 70 -11.17 -43.49 45.43
N TYR A 71 -9.94 -43.16 45.05
CA TYR A 71 -9.59 -42.55 43.78
C TYR A 71 -8.48 -43.35 43.11
N SER A 72 -8.41 -43.26 41.78
CA SER A 72 -7.32 -43.82 40.97
C SER A 72 -6.69 -42.71 40.14
N GLY A 73 -5.37 -42.76 39.97
CA GLY A 73 -4.62 -41.87 39.11
C GLY A 73 -3.66 -42.63 38.21
N ASP A 74 -3.35 -42.05 37.06
CA ASP A 74 -2.48 -42.57 36.00
C ASP A 74 -1.33 -41.59 35.65
N VAL A 75 -1.31 -40.42 36.30
CA VAL A 75 -0.32 -39.38 36.03
C VAL A 75 0.88 -39.53 36.95
N LEU A 76 2.04 -39.88 36.37
CA LEU A 76 3.30 -39.99 37.10
C LEU A 76 3.92 -38.61 37.39
N GLN A 77 4.02 -37.76 36.36
CA GLN A 77 4.54 -36.39 36.44
C GLN A 77 3.95 -35.57 35.27
N THR A 78 3.57 -34.31 35.52
CA THR A 78 3.04 -33.44 34.45
C THR A 78 4.11 -33.16 33.37
N GLY A 79 3.83 -33.55 32.13
CA GLY A 79 4.74 -33.33 30.99
C GLY A 79 5.91 -34.32 30.90
N HIS A 80 5.77 -35.52 31.46
CA HIS A 80 6.80 -36.55 31.40
C HIS A 80 7.10 -36.97 29.93
N PRO A 81 8.35 -36.92 29.47
CA PRO A 81 8.70 -37.39 28.13
C PRO A 81 8.80 -38.92 28.10
N ALA A 82 8.47 -39.53 26.95
CA ALA A 82 9.05 -40.81 26.57
C ALA A 82 10.58 -40.63 26.52
N LYS A 83 11.31 -41.27 27.45
CA LYS A 83 12.79 -41.30 27.43
C LYS A 83 13.28 -42.69 27.04
N SER A 84 14.60 -42.83 26.88
CA SER A 84 15.24 -44.07 26.38
C SER A 84 14.81 -45.31 27.19
N ARG A 85 14.80 -46.47 26.53
CA ARG A 85 14.49 -47.79 27.13
C ARG A 85 15.06 -48.02 28.52
N ALA A 86 16.29 -47.57 28.77
CA ALA A 86 16.98 -47.73 30.06
C ALA A 86 16.34 -46.92 31.20
N GLN A 87 15.83 -45.71 30.92
CA GLN A 87 15.20 -44.86 31.93
C GLN A 87 13.74 -45.28 32.21
N ASN A 88 13.02 -45.74 31.18
CA ASN A 88 11.69 -46.32 31.33
C ASN A 88 11.73 -47.58 32.19
N ARG A 89 12.75 -48.43 32.03
CA ARG A 89 12.95 -49.63 32.85
C ARG A 89 13.23 -49.30 34.32
N ALA A 90 14.07 -48.29 34.58
CA ALA A 90 14.34 -47.83 35.95
C ALA A 90 13.10 -47.22 36.64
N LEU A 91 12.17 -46.62 35.88
CA LEU A 91 10.89 -46.14 36.40
C LEU A 91 9.93 -47.29 36.75
N LEU A 92 9.86 -48.32 35.90
CA LEU A 92 9.07 -49.52 36.20
C LEU A 92 9.58 -50.27 37.44
N ASP A 93 10.91 -50.33 37.62
CA ASP A 93 11.51 -50.94 38.81
C ASP A 93 11.20 -50.14 40.08
N ARG A 94 11.09 -48.81 39.98
CA ARG A 94 10.77 -47.91 41.10
C ARG A 94 9.28 -47.92 41.46
N TYR A 95 8.40 -48.14 40.49
CA TYR A 95 6.94 -48.12 40.64
C TYR A 95 6.33 -49.48 40.28
N ALA A 96 6.94 -50.57 40.76
CA ALA A 96 6.40 -51.91 40.52
C ALA A 96 5.01 -52.06 41.18
N VAL A 97 4.17 -52.92 40.63
CA VAL A 97 2.83 -53.22 41.18
C VAL A 97 2.95 -53.64 42.64
N GLY A 98 2.14 -53.04 43.51
CA GLY A 98 2.17 -53.27 44.96
C GLY A 98 3.08 -52.33 45.75
N THR A 99 3.83 -51.44 45.08
CA THR A 99 4.68 -50.44 45.76
C THR A 99 3.81 -49.38 46.41
N GLU A 100 4.08 -49.08 47.68
CA GLU A 100 3.49 -47.93 48.38
C GLU A 100 4.15 -46.62 47.90
N VAL A 101 3.31 -45.66 47.53
CA VAL A 101 3.73 -44.39 46.94
C VAL A 101 3.04 -43.23 47.63
N GLU A 102 3.72 -42.10 47.71
CA GLU A 102 3.11 -40.85 48.14
C GLU A 102 2.40 -40.19 46.94
N VAL A 103 1.10 -39.96 47.09
CA VAL A 103 0.26 -39.36 46.06
C VAL A 103 -0.05 -37.93 46.44
N HIS A 104 0.33 -36.98 45.59
CA HIS A 104 0.00 -35.57 45.72
C HIS A 104 -1.33 -35.30 45.00
N TYR A 105 -2.37 -34.87 45.73
CA TYR A 105 -3.71 -34.66 45.16
C TYR A 105 -4.16 -33.20 45.24
N ASP A 106 -4.99 -32.76 44.31
CA ASP A 106 -5.59 -31.42 44.37
C ASP A 106 -6.66 -31.39 45.49
N PRO A 107 -6.53 -30.53 46.52
CA PRO A 107 -7.51 -30.47 47.60
C PRO A 107 -8.88 -29.95 47.14
N ASP A 108 -8.94 -29.22 46.03
CA ASP A 108 -10.17 -28.70 45.43
C ASP A 108 -10.86 -29.75 44.54
N ASP A 109 -10.09 -30.69 43.97
CA ASP A 109 -10.56 -31.80 43.14
C ASP A 109 -9.72 -33.08 43.39
N PRO A 110 -10.11 -33.92 44.38
CA PRO A 110 -9.35 -35.10 44.76
C PRO A 110 -9.26 -36.19 43.69
N SER A 111 -9.93 -36.04 42.54
CA SER A 111 -9.75 -36.95 41.40
C SER A 111 -8.48 -36.67 40.58
N THR A 112 -7.90 -35.48 40.75
CA THR A 112 -6.66 -35.07 40.10
C THR A 112 -5.48 -35.29 41.05
N ALA A 113 -4.54 -36.17 40.67
CA ALA A 113 -3.34 -36.44 41.47
C ALA A 113 -2.09 -36.74 40.63
N VAL A 114 -0.91 -36.62 41.24
CA VAL A 114 0.40 -36.92 40.66
C VAL A 114 1.32 -37.61 41.68
N LEU A 115 2.23 -38.47 41.21
CA LEU A 115 3.25 -39.12 42.07
C LEU A 115 4.50 -38.26 42.29
N ILE A 116 4.90 -37.50 41.27
CA ILE A 116 6.09 -36.64 41.32
C ILE A 116 5.65 -35.18 41.23
N PRO A 117 5.76 -34.39 42.32
CA PRO A 117 5.39 -32.99 42.31
C PRO A 117 6.41 -32.19 41.50
N GLY A 118 5.91 -31.27 40.68
CA GLY A 118 6.73 -30.46 39.79
C GLY A 118 7.14 -31.17 38.50
N GLY A 119 7.15 -30.42 37.39
CA GLY A 119 7.50 -30.90 36.06
C GLY A 119 7.21 -29.81 35.03
N GLY A 120 8.18 -29.47 34.16
CA GLY A 120 7.93 -28.38 33.21
C GLY A 120 9.02 -27.94 32.24
N SER A 121 10.26 -28.43 32.34
CA SER A 121 11.35 -27.89 31.52
C SER A 121 11.18 -28.06 30.00
N LYS A 122 10.40 -29.05 29.55
CA LYS A 122 10.05 -29.22 28.12
C LYS A 122 8.63 -28.78 27.75
N ILE A 123 7.84 -28.24 28.68
CA ILE A 123 6.56 -27.58 28.34
C ILE A 123 6.82 -26.33 27.47
N PHE A 124 8.02 -25.73 27.57
CA PHE A 124 8.48 -24.70 26.66
C PHE A 124 8.54 -25.15 25.20
N ALA A 125 8.86 -26.41 24.91
CA ALA A 125 8.91 -26.89 23.52
C ALA A 125 7.50 -27.01 22.91
N SER A 126 6.52 -27.52 23.67
CA SER A 126 5.13 -27.60 23.21
C SER A 126 4.46 -26.23 23.13
N ALA A 127 4.76 -25.33 24.08
CA ALA A 127 4.33 -23.94 24.03
C ALA A 127 4.98 -23.17 22.86
N SER A 128 6.26 -23.42 22.55
CA SER A 128 6.94 -22.79 21.41
C SER A 128 6.34 -23.25 20.09
N SER A 129 6.11 -24.55 19.91
CA SER A 129 5.41 -25.08 18.73
C SER A 129 3.97 -24.56 18.62
N ALA A 130 3.27 -24.40 19.73
CA ALA A 130 1.92 -23.82 19.75
C ALA A 130 1.93 -22.33 19.34
N VAL A 131 2.87 -21.53 19.84
CA VAL A 131 3.05 -20.12 19.45
C VAL A 131 3.43 -20.01 17.97
N LEU A 132 4.30 -20.89 17.47
CA LEU A 132 4.68 -20.91 16.05
C LEU A 132 3.49 -21.28 15.16
N LEU A 133 2.70 -22.30 15.51
CA LEU A 133 1.49 -22.68 14.78
C LEU A 133 0.41 -21.59 14.83
N LEU A 134 0.27 -20.90 15.96
CA LEU A 134 -0.63 -19.75 16.09
C LEU A 134 -0.17 -18.58 15.23
N GLY A 135 1.12 -18.23 15.26
CA GLY A 135 1.68 -17.14 14.48
C GLY A 135 1.59 -17.40 12.98
N VAL A 136 1.97 -18.61 12.53
CA VAL A 136 1.91 -19.02 11.13
C VAL A 136 0.47 -19.19 10.66
N GLY A 137 -0.39 -19.83 11.46
CA GLY A 137 -1.81 -19.99 11.18
C GLY A 137 -2.53 -18.65 11.06
N LEU A 138 -2.27 -17.73 11.99
CA LEU A 138 -2.82 -16.37 11.95
C LEU A 138 -2.25 -15.58 10.77
N TYR A 139 -0.95 -15.70 10.46
CA TYR A 139 -0.35 -15.06 9.29
C TYR A 139 -1.00 -15.52 7.98
N PHE A 140 -1.17 -16.83 7.77
CA PHE A 140 -1.83 -17.36 6.57
C PHE A 140 -3.32 -17.04 6.53
N THR A 141 -4.00 -17.06 7.67
CA THR A 141 -5.41 -16.65 7.78
C THR A 141 -5.56 -15.16 7.45
N VAL A 142 -4.74 -14.29 8.05
CA VAL A 142 -4.76 -12.84 7.80
C VAL A 142 -4.34 -12.51 6.38
N THR A 143 -3.34 -13.17 5.79
CA THR A 143 -2.92 -12.91 4.40
C THR A 143 -3.88 -13.48 3.36
N SER A 144 -4.54 -14.61 3.64
CA SER A 144 -5.51 -15.23 2.73
C SER A 144 -6.89 -14.60 2.82
N ILE A 145 -7.27 -14.10 4.00
CA ILE A 145 -8.49 -13.31 4.16
C ILE A 145 -8.20 -11.82 3.97
N ARG A 146 -6.98 -11.30 4.03
CA ARG A 146 -6.71 -9.88 3.67
C ARG A 146 -7.30 -9.47 2.32
N PRO A 147 -7.33 -10.27 1.25
CA PRO A 147 -8.04 -9.90 0.02
C PRO A 147 -9.58 -10.09 0.08
N VAL A 148 -10.12 -10.74 1.12
CA VAL A 148 -11.56 -11.05 1.32
C VAL A 148 -12.20 -10.21 2.45
N LEU A 149 -11.39 -9.78 3.44
CA LEU A 149 -11.69 -8.95 4.62
C LEU A 149 -11.00 -7.59 4.54
N ALA A 150 -9.98 -7.37 3.71
CA ALA A 150 -9.95 -6.04 3.10
C ALA A 150 -11.34 -5.91 2.48
N PRO A 151 -12.03 -4.77 2.70
CA PRO A 151 -13.12 -4.47 1.80
C PRO A 151 -12.58 -4.77 0.41
N GLU A 152 -13.37 -5.43 -0.45
CA GLU A 152 -13.09 -5.37 -1.89
C GLU A 152 -12.64 -3.92 -2.10
N GLY A 153 -11.36 -3.67 -2.44
CA GLY A 153 -10.96 -2.34 -2.84
C GLY A 153 -12.01 -1.99 -3.88
N PRO A 154 -12.80 -0.92 -3.65
CA PRO A 154 -14.17 -0.83 -4.13
C PRO A 154 -14.16 -1.31 -5.57
N LYS A 155 -15.05 -2.25 -5.91
CA LYS A 155 -15.38 -2.50 -7.33
C LYS A 155 -15.39 -1.12 -7.94
N LEU A 156 -14.44 -0.75 -8.80
CA LEU A 156 -14.11 0.68 -9.05
C LEU A 156 -15.14 1.27 -10.03
N ALA A 157 -16.37 1.26 -9.54
CA ALA A 157 -17.69 1.54 -10.09
C ALA A 157 -18.73 1.62 -8.94
N GLU A 158 -18.37 1.32 -7.69
CA GLU A 158 -19.03 1.83 -6.49
C GLU A 158 -18.58 3.27 -6.32
N ALA A 159 -19.54 4.18 -6.58
CA ALA A 159 -19.51 5.61 -6.35
C ALA A 159 -18.17 6.17 -5.87
N LEU A 160 -17.39 6.72 -6.81
CA LEU A 160 -16.41 7.76 -6.48
C LEU A 160 -17.12 8.75 -5.52
N PRO A 161 -16.46 9.24 -4.46
CA PRO A 161 -16.97 10.39 -3.72
C PRO A 161 -17.35 11.52 -4.70
N ASP A 162 -18.14 12.51 -4.28
CA ASP A 162 -18.59 13.67 -5.10
C ASP A 162 -17.44 14.58 -5.62
N VAL A 163 -16.23 14.03 -5.79
CA VAL A 163 -15.05 14.59 -6.44
C VAL A 163 -15.32 14.70 -7.93
N PRO A 164 -15.40 15.92 -8.49
CA PRO A 164 -15.51 16.11 -9.92
C PRO A 164 -14.34 15.44 -10.65
N TYR A 165 -14.65 14.70 -11.72
CA TYR A 165 -13.65 14.02 -12.53
C TYR A 165 -13.91 14.19 -14.03
N PHE A 166 -12.85 14.06 -14.82
CA PHE A 166 -12.90 14.08 -16.28
C PHE A 166 -12.15 12.89 -16.87
N VAL A 167 -12.69 12.26 -17.91
CA VAL A 167 -12.13 11.02 -18.51
C VAL A 167 -11.17 11.35 -19.66
N LEU A 168 -10.02 10.69 -19.65
CA LEU A 168 -8.91 10.92 -20.56
C LEU A 168 -8.45 9.59 -21.21
N ASN A 169 -7.58 9.67 -22.22
CA ASN A 169 -6.94 8.51 -22.85
C ASN A 169 -5.67 8.09 -22.11
N ASP A 170 -4.77 9.05 -21.92
CA ASP A 170 -3.46 8.88 -21.30
C ASP A 170 -3.04 10.20 -20.63
N PRO A 171 -3.52 10.47 -19.40
CA PRO A 171 -3.26 11.71 -18.70
C PRO A 171 -1.76 12.06 -18.60
N GLY A 172 -1.43 13.28 -19.00
CA GLY A 172 -0.13 13.91 -18.79
C GLY A 172 -0.22 15.05 -17.78
N GLY A 173 0.53 16.11 -18.03
CA GLY A 173 0.60 17.26 -17.15
C GLY A 173 -0.70 18.06 -17.07
N VAL A 174 -0.92 18.70 -15.94
CA VAL A 174 -2.09 19.53 -15.66
C VAL A 174 -1.64 20.92 -15.18
N ALA A 175 -2.32 21.96 -15.65
CA ALA A 175 -2.07 23.33 -15.23
C ALA A 175 -3.36 24.10 -15.08
N VAL A 176 -3.35 25.10 -14.20
CA VAL A 176 -4.49 25.99 -13.97
C VAL A 176 -4.07 27.41 -14.32
N GLY A 177 -4.80 28.04 -15.24
CA GLY A 177 -4.59 29.44 -15.60
C GLY A 177 -5.04 30.40 -14.49
N ALA A 178 -4.57 31.65 -14.53
CA ALA A 178 -4.93 32.68 -13.55
C ALA A 178 -6.45 32.95 -13.45
N ASP A 179 -7.21 32.68 -14.54
CA ASP A 179 -8.67 32.78 -14.58
C ASP A 179 -9.40 31.53 -14.04
N GLY A 180 -8.64 30.54 -13.54
CA GLY A 180 -9.15 29.27 -13.04
C GLY A 180 -9.41 28.23 -14.13
N THR A 181 -9.18 28.56 -15.41
CA THR A 181 -9.32 27.60 -16.51
C THR A 181 -8.33 26.45 -16.32
N VAL A 182 -8.82 25.22 -16.45
CA VAL A 182 -8.03 24.02 -16.27
C VAL A 182 -7.56 23.52 -17.64
N TYR A 183 -6.29 23.20 -17.74
CA TYR A 183 -5.69 22.64 -18.95
C TYR A 183 -5.03 21.31 -18.61
N VAL A 184 -5.21 20.32 -19.46
CA VAL A 184 -4.64 18.98 -19.25
C VAL A 184 -4.13 18.40 -20.56
N CYS A 185 -2.95 17.81 -20.50
CA CYS A 185 -2.39 17.00 -21.56
C CYS A 185 -3.05 15.61 -21.54
N ASP A 186 -3.48 15.17 -22.72
CA ASP A 186 -4.08 13.85 -22.90
C ASP A 186 -3.38 13.15 -24.06
N GLY A 187 -2.61 12.11 -23.77
CA GLY A 187 -1.87 11.36 -24.75
C GLY A 187 -2.75 10.55 -25.71
N PRO A 188 -2.13 9.92 -26.71
CA PRO A 188 -2.84 9.07 -27.64
C PRO A 188 -3.44 7.86 -26.90
N PRO A 189 -4.54 7.27 -27.41
CA PRO A 189 -5.08 6.05 -26.84
C PRO A 189 -4.01 4.95 -26.91
N LYS A 190 -3.60 4.43 -25.76
CA LYS A 190 -2.80 3.20 -25.70
C LYS A 190 -3.61 2.08 -26.36
N GLN A 191 -2.99 1.32 -27.27
CA GLN A 191 -3.66 0.37 -28.15
C GLN A 191 -4.29 -0.80 -27.38
N GLU A 192 -5.50 -0.58 -26.88
CA GLU A 192 -6.47 -1.60 -26.46
C GLU A 192 -7.86 -1.15 -26.96
N TRP A 193 -8.09 -1.30 -28.27
CA TRP A 193 -9.41 -1.18 -28.88
C TRP A 193 -9.60 -2.36 -29.84
N THR A 194 -10.05 -3.50 -29.31
CA THR A 194 -10.82 -4.44 -30.12
C THR A 194 -12.27 -3.95 -30.08
N PRO A 195 -12.90 -3.64 -31.22
CA PRO A 195 -14.35 -3.46 -31.27
C PRO A 195 -14.96 -4.78 -30.80
N ILE A 196 -15.73 -4.76 -29.72
CA ILE A 196 -16.55 -5.91 -29.35
C ILE A 196 -17.61 -6.01 -30.46
N THR A 197 -17.42 -6.95 -31.39
CA THR A 197 -18.56 -7.59 -32.08
C THR A 197 -19.58 -7.97 -31.01
N PRO A 198 -20.90 -7.91 -31.23
CA PRO A 198 -21.85 -8.42 -30.26
C PRO A 198 -21.58 -9.91 -30.08
N ILE A 199 -20.79 -10.26 -29.07
CA ILE A 199 -20.48 -11.64 -28.75
C ILE A 199 -21.77 -12.17 -28.13
N GLU A 200 -22.35 -13.18 -28.78
CA GLU A 200 -23.42 -14.01 -28.24
C GLU A 200 -23.17 -14.31 -26.74
N PRO A 201 -24.21 -14.46 -25.91
CA PRO A 201 -24.04 -14.60 -24.46
C PRO A 201 -23.10 -15.77 -24.13
N LEU A 202 -21.84 -15.44 -23.92
CA LEU A 202 -20.83 -16.40 -23.49
C LEU A 202 -21.18 -16.77 -22.06
N GLY A 203 -21.40 -18.07 -21.87
CA GLY A 203 -21.58 -18.68 -20.55
C GLY A 203 -20.40 -18.36 -19.61
N PRO A 204 -20.54 -18.73 -18.33
CA PRO A 204 -19.64 -18.30 -17.26
C PRO A 204 -18.18 -18.57 -17.64
N SER A 205 -17.43 -17.49 -17.84
CA SER A 205 -16.01 -17.52 -18.16
C SER A 205 -15.23 -18.19 -17.03
N THR A 206 -14.39 -19.17 -17.39
CA THR A 206 -13.46 -19.87 -16.49
C THR A 206 -12.16 -19.09 -16.25
N VAL A 207 -12.08 -17.84 -16.72
CA VAL A 207 -10.97 -16.92 -16.46
C VAL A 207 -11.38 -15.95 -15.34
N PRO A 208 -10.72 -15.97 -14.17
CA PRO A 208 -11.08 -15.09 -13.06
C PRO A 208 -10.62 -13.65 -13.37
N GLY A 209 -11.57 -12.72 -13.59
CA GLY A 209 -11.23 -11.30 -13.62
C GLY A 209 -12.20 -10.30 -14.26
N PHE A 210 -13.22 -10.71 -15.02
CA PHE A 210 -14.12 -9.74 -15.67
C PHE A 210 -15.59 -9.89 -15.26
N PRO A 211 -16.08 -9.07 -14.31
CA PRO A 211 -17.50 -8.82 -14.11
C PRO A 211 -17.96 -7.65 -15.00
N GLY A 212 -19.11 -7.83 -15.65
CA GLY A 212 -19.69 -6.94 -16.64
C GLY A 212 -20.12 -5.56 -16.12
N LEU A 213 -20.28 -4.65 -17.08
CA LEU A 213 -20.74 -3.27 -16.94
C LEU A 213 -22.14 -3.17 -16.33
N PRO A 214 -22.35 -2.41 -15.24
CA PRO A 214 -23.67 -1.92 -14.85
C PRO A 214 -23.88 -0.49 -15.32
N THR A 215 -24.98 -0.31 -16.02
CA THR A 215 -25.64 0.93 -16.42
C THR A 215 -26.04 1.79 -15.21
N THR A 216 -25.93 3.11 -15.34
CA THR A 216 -26.45 4.21 -14.48
C THR A 216 -25.44 5.01 -13.64
N THR A 217 -24.50 5.67 -14.32
CA THR A 217 -24.10 7.05 -13.94
C THR A 217 -24.76 7.98 -14.94
N LYS A 218 -25.49 9.02 -14.51
CA LYS A 218 -25.84 10.08 -15.46
C LYS A 218 -24.50 10.67 -15.95
N PRO A 219 -24.19 10.60 -17.26
CA PRO A 219 -23.15 11.45 -17.82
C PRO A 219 -23.52 12.90 -17.48
N MET A 220 -22.56 13.72 -17.06
CA MET A 220 -22.86 15.15 -16.96
C MET A 220 -23.34 15.64 -18.35
N PRO A 221 -24.39 16.47 -18.42
CA PRO A 221 -24.92 16.93 -19.70
C PRO A 221 -23.87 17.80 -20.39
N GLY A 222 -23.19 17.22 -21.39
CA GLY A 222 -22.14 17.88 -22.13
C GLY A 222 -20.96 16.96 -22.38
N VAL A 223 -21.11 16.02 -23.32
CA VAL A 223 -19.95 15.43 -23.98
C VAL A 223 -19.50 16.42 -25.06
N PRO A 224 -18.27 16.93 -25.00
CA PRO A 224 -17.54 17.16 -26.24
C PRO A 224 -16.11 16.64 -26.09
N ASN A 225 -15.95 15.38 -25.65
CA ASN A 225 -15.26 14.33 -26.41
C ASN A 225 -14.94 13.17 -25.47
N ALA A 226 -15.53 12.02 -25.76
CA ALA A 226 -15.05 10.71 -25.32
C ALA A 226 -13.53 10.55 -25.54
N PRO A 227 -12.89 9.53 -24.95
CA PRO A 227 -11.61 8.98 -25.42
C PRO A 227 -11.45 9.17 -26.93
N SER A 228 -10.50 10.01 -27.36
CA SER A 228 -10.32 10.28 -28.78
C SER A 228 -9.65 9.06 -29.42
N ALA A 229 -10.24 8.53 -30.49
CA ALA A 229 -9.63 7.47 -31.30
C ALA A 229 -8.48 7.98 -32.21
N GLN A 230 -8.14 9.27 -32.12
CA GLN A 230 -7.07 9.88 -32.91
C GLN A 230 -5.69 9.42 -32.41
N ALA A 231 -4.77 9.16 -33.34
CA ALA A 231 -3.48 8.55 -33.06
C ALA A 231 -2.46 9.45 -32.34
N GLY A 232 -2.76 10.74 -32.11
CA GLY A 232 -1.89 11.70 -31.42
C GLY A 232 -2.54 12.22 -30.14
N GLY A 233 -1.72 12.76 -29.22
CA GLY A 233 -2.19 13.40 -28.00
C GLY A 233 -2.87 14.76 -28.26
N ARG A 234 -3.55 15.31 -27.27
CA ARG A 234 -4.28 16.58 -27.35
C ARG A 234 -4.06 17.38 -26.07
N LEU A 235 -4.23 18.69 -26.17
CA LEU A 235 -4.38 19.56 -25.00
C LEU A 235 -5.85 19.92 -24.87
N ILE A 236 -6.43 19.68 -23.70
CA ILE A 236 -7.84 19.97 -23.41
C ILE A 236 -7.89 21.16 -22.46
N ARG A 237 -8.70 22.17 -22.79
CA ARG A 237 -9.10 23.23 -21.86
C ARG A 237 -10.48 22.94 -21.30
N MET A 238 -10.70 23.29 -20.04
CA MET A 238 -11.95 23.09 -19.30
C MET A 238 -12.23 24.28 -18.40
N ALA A 239 -13.51 24.53 -18.14
CA ALA A 239 -13.93 25.47 -17.12
C ALA A 239 -13.45 25.00 -15.72
N PRO A 240 -13.39 25.90 -14.71
CA PRO A 240 -12.89 25.56 -13.37
C PRO A 240 -13.62 24.40 -12.68
N ASP A 241 -14.88 24.16 -13.05
CA ASP A 241 -15.72 23.06 -12.58
C ASP A 241 -15.57 21.76 -13.40
N LEU A 242 -14.55 21.70 -14.26
CA LEU A 242 -14.26 20.62 -15.21
C LEU A 242 -15.34 20.42 -16.29
N THR A 243 -16.16 21.45 -16.56
CA THR A 243 -17.14 21.44 -17.66
C THR A 243 -16.61 22.13 -18.92
N ASP A 244 -17.42 22.15 -19.99
CA ASP A 244 -17.11 22.83 -21.27
C ASP A 244 -15.74 22.44 -21.89
N ALA A 245 -15.39 21.16 -21.78
CA ALA A 245 -14.13 20.63 -22.27
C ALA A 245 -13.98 20.85 -23.78
N LYS A 246 -12.91 21.51 -24.20
CA LYS A 246 -12.60 21.81 -25.60
C LYS A 246 -11.15 21.45 -25.90
N THR A 247 -10.92 20.82 -27.04
CA THR A 247 -9.56 20.62 -27.54
C THR A 247 -8.95 21.96 -27.89
N GLU A 248 -7.93 22.37 -27.14
CA GLU A 248 -7.21 23.63 -27.32
C GLU A 248 -6.07 23.47 -28.32
N VAL A 249 -5.33 22.36 -28.24
CA VAL A 249 -4.32 21.96 -29.22
C VAL A 249 -4.67 20.56 -29.75
N PRO A 250 -4.93 20.42 -31.06
CA PRO A 250 -5.36 19.15 -31.64
C PRO A 250 -4.22 18.15 -31.82
N SER A 251 -4.59 16.88 -31.99
CA SER A 251 -3.67 15.75 -32.18
C SER A 251 -2.84 15.75 -33.45
N THR A 252 -3.08 16.71 -34.34
CA THR A 252 -2.22 16.95 -35.49
C THR A 252 -0.92 17.64 -35.11
N LEU A 253 -0.88 18.32 -33.94
CA LEU A 253 0.26 19.09 -33.46
C LEU A 253 0.97 18.46 -32.27
N LEU A 254 0.36 17.48 -31.61
CA LEU A 254 0.90 16.80 -30.43
C LEU A 254 0.94 15.29 -30.63
N LYS A 255 2.05 14.66 -30.27
CA LYS A 255 2.23 13.19 -30.37
C LYS A 255 1.98 12.50 -29.04
N ALA A 256 2.77 12.81 -28.03
CA ALA A 256 2.76 12.29 -26.68
C ALA A 256 3.12 13.42 -25.69
N PRO A 257 2.18 14.36 -25.42
CA PRO A 257 2.41 15.44 -24.49
C PRO A 257 2.55 14.92 -23.06
N SER A 258 3.59 15.36 -22.34
CA SER A 258 3.88 14.89 -20.98
C SER A 258 3.74 15.98 -19.93
N GLY A 259 4.28 17.18 -20.15
CA GLY A 259 4.30 18.29 -19.19
C GLY A 259 3.60 19.53 -19.72
N LEU A 260 3.10 20.37 -18.81
CA LEU A 260 2.30 21.54 -19.14
C LEU A 260 2.51 22.67 -18.12
N ALA A 261 2.80 23.87 -18.62
CA ALA A 261 2.81 25.09 -17.82
C ALA A 261 2.15 26.25 -18.58
N ILE A 262 1.60 27.20 -17.82
CA ILE A 262 0.89 28.37 -18.35
C ILE A 262 1.36 29.59 -17.57
N ASP A 263 1.76 30.64 -18.28
CA ASP A 263 2.12 31.90 -17.64
C ASP A 263 0.90 32.81 -17.45
N ASP A 264 1.08 33.90 -16.68
CA ASP A 264 0.01 34.85 -16.36
C ASP A 264 -0.60 35.53 -17.61
N SER A 265 0.10 35.50 -18.76
CA SER A 265 -0.42 36.02 -20.02
C SER A 265 -1.31 35.01 -20.77
N GLY A 266 -1.38 33.77 -20.29
CA GLY A 266 -2.09 32.66 -20.93
C GLY A 266 -1.28 31.97 -22.03
N LYS A 267 0.03 32.24 -22.12
CA LYS A 267 0.92 31.54 -23.06
C LYS A 267 1.31 30.19 -22.46
N MET A 268 1.29 29.17 -23.31
CA MET A 268 1.38 27.78 -22.87
C MET A 268 2.68 27.11 -23.32
N TYR A 269 3.23 26.33 -22.42
CA TYR A 269 4.48 25.59 -22.57
C TYR A 269 4.15 24.10 -22.39
N VAL A 270 4.39 23.31 -23.43
CA VAL A 270 4.05 21.88 -23.44
C VAL A 270 5.26 21.08 -23.86
N THR A 271 5.61 20.04 -23.10
CA THR A 271 6.61 19.07 -23.53
C THR A 271 5.92 17.95 -24.30
N ASP A 272 6.42 17.65 -25.50
CA ASP A 272 5.89 16.61 -26.39
C ASP A 272 7.02 15.82 -27.04
N GLY A 273 7.06 14.52 -26.80
CA GLY A 273 8.06 13.62 -27.41
C GLY A 273 9.52 14.02 -27.14
N GLY A 274 9.80 14.60 -25.98
CA GLY A 274 11.14 15.06 -25.60
C GLY A 274 11.53 16.44 -26.16
N GLN A 275 10.61 17.16 -26.80
CA GLN A 275 10.77 18.55 -27.23
C GLN A 275 9.90 19.47 -26.38
N LEU A 276 10.38 20.68 -26.08
CA LEU A 276 9.55 21.72 -25.49
C LEU A 276 8.93 22.59 -26.58
N TRP A 277 7.61 22.74 -26.55
CA TRP A 277 6.84 23.57 -27.45
C TRP A 277 6.24 24.76 -26.70
N VAL A 278 6.32 25.93 -27.33
CA VAL A 278 5.67 27.14 -26.85
C VAL A 278 4.55 27.50 -27.80
N TYR A 279 3.32 27.46 -27.30
CA TYR A 279 2.13 27.79 -28.06
C TYR A 279 1.75 29.25 -27.80
N SER A 280 1.62 30.02 -28.88
CA SER A 280 1.20 31.42 -28.82
C SER A 280 -0.26 31.55 -29.23
N TYR A 281 -1.00 32.42 -28.53
CA TYR A 281 -2.41 32.68 -28.76
C TYR A 281 -2.63 34.13 -29.20
N SER A 282 -3.65 34.36 -30.02
CA SER A 282 -4.14 35.71 -30.34
C SER A 282 -4.87 36.29 -29.12
N GLU A 283 -5.14 37.59 -29.13
CA GLU A 283 -5.95 38.25 -28.10
C GLU A 283 -7.34 37.59 -27.92
N ASN A 284 -7.86 36.95 -28.96
CA ASN A 284 -9.12 36.19 -28.94
C ASN A 284 -8.94 34.73 -28.50
N LYS A 285 -7.85 34.39 -27.81
CA LYS A 285 -7.50 33.03 -27.35
C LYS A 285 -7.56 31.98 -28.48
N THR A 286 -7.14 32.35 -29.69
CA THR A 286 -7.02 31.42 -30.82
C THR A 286 -5.56 31.06 -31.02
N LEU A 287 -5.25 29.77 -31.21
CA LEU A 287 -3.87 29.34 -31.45
C LEU A 287 -3.30 30.00 -32.72
N THR A 288 -2.18 30.72 -32.59
CA THR A 288 -1.53 31.46 -33.68
C THR A 288 -0.25 30.79 -34.18
N GLY A 289 0.39 29.98 -33.34
CA GLY A 289 1.60 29.27 -33.72
C GLY A 289 2.19 28.44 -32.57
N ALA A 290 3.16 27.61 -32.94
CA ALA A 290 3.95 26.82 -32.00
C ALA A 290 5.44 27.00 -32.36
N THR A 291 6.26 27.36 -31.37
CA THR A 291 7.70 27.50 -31.54
C THR A 291 8.41 26.46 -30.68
N PRO A 292 9.27 25.59 -31.24
CA PRO A 292 10.07 24.69 -30.42
C PRO A 292 11.15 25.48 -29.68
N LEU A 293 11.20 25.33 -28.36
CA LEU A 293 12.34 25.75 -27.56
C LEU A 293 13.33 24.59 -27.46
N ARG A 294 14.61 24.89 -27.69
CA ARG A 294 15.66 23.86 -27.76
C ARG A 294 15.98 23.34 -26.35
N GLY A 295 15.76 22.05 -26.16
CA GLY A 295 16.24 21.22 -25.06
C GLY A 295 16.06 19.77 -25.48
N SER A 296 17.12 18.95 -25.47
CA SER A 296 16.99 17.53 -25.77
C SER A 296 16.36 16.83 -24.56
N GLU A 297 15.36 15.98 -24.75
CA GLU A 297 14.78 15.15 -23.68
C GLU A 297 14.04 15.96 -22.60
N ALA A 298 13.31 16.99 -23.01
CA ALA A 298 12.41 17.72 -22.11
C ALA A 298 11.29 16.78 -21.60
N PHE A 299 11.11 16.71 -20.28
CA PHE A 299 10.12 15.82 -19.65
C PHE A 299 8.94 16.60 -19.07
N ASN A 300 9.18 17.48 -18.08
CA ASN A 300 8.17 18.40 -17.54
C ASN A 300 8.66 19.86 -17.54
N VAL A 301 7.76 20.81 -17.28
CA VAL A 301 7.99 22.24 -17.45
C VAL A 301 7.25 23.06 -16.39
N ALA A 302 7.86 24.16 -15.94
CA ALA A 302 7.24 25.21 -15.14
C ALA A 302 7.62 26.59 -15.70
N VAL A 303 6.84 27.61 -15.38
CA VAL A 303 7.12 29.01 -15.75
C VAL A 303 6.89 29.93 -14.56
N ASP A 304 7.82 30.84 -14.31
CA ASP A 304 7.69 31.84 -13.25
C ASP A 304 6.90 33.07 -13.73
N SER A 305 6.52 33.95 -12.81
CA SER A 305 5.81 35.20 -13.12
C SER A 305 6.64 36.20 -13.94
N GLY A 306 7.97 36.00 -14.02
CA GLY A 306 8.87 36.77 -14.88
C GLY A 306 8.98 36.20 -16.31
N GLY A 307 8.33 35.06 -16.59
CA GLY A 307 8.39 34.36 -17.86
C GLY A 307 9.62 33.45 -18.04
N THR A 308 10.41 33.23 -17.01
CA THR A 308 11.50 32.24 -17.04
C THR A 308 10.90 30.84 -17.04
N VAL A 309 11.29 30.03 -18.02
CA VAL A 309 10.81 28.66 -18.17
C VAL A 309 11.85 27.69 -17.61
N TYR A 310 11.40 26.78 -16.75
CA TYR A 310 12.20 25.69 -16.18
C TYR A 310 11.77 24.37 -16.80
N VAL A 311 12.73 23.56 -17.22
CA VAL A 311 12.46 22.31 -17.95
C VAL A 311 13.26 21.19 -17.34
N THR A 312 12.61 20.09 -16.98
CA THR A 312 13.29 18.89 -16.49
C THR A 312 13.77 18.00 -17.65
N GLN A 313 14.92 17.36 -17.44
CA GLN A 313 15.49 16.33 -18.30
C GLN A 313 15.74 15.08 -17.45
N SER A 314 14.71 14.23 -17.30
CA SER A 314 14.69 13.14 -16.33
C SER A 314 15.84 12.14 -16.48
N SER A 315 16.17 11.76 -17.71
CA SER A 315 17.30 10.89 -18.07
C SER A 315 18.66 11.40 -17.54
N SER A 316 18.89 12.70 -17.65
CA SER A 316 20.13 13.35 -17.23
C SER A 316 20.05 13.93 -15.82
N GLY A 317 18.87 13.96 -15.21
CA GLY A 317 18.61 14.58 -13.92
C GLY A 317 18.87 16.09 -13.87
N ARG A 318 18.80 16.77 -15.02
CA ARG A 318 19.02 18.23 -15.10
C ARG A 318 17.71 18.97 -15.10
N VAL A 319 17.77 20.20 -14.63
CA VAL A 319 16.76 21.22 -14.85
C VAL A 319 17.45 22.36 -15.59
N LEU A 320 16.91 22.69 -16.76
CA LEU A 320 17.36 23.82 -17.56
C LEU A 320 16.47 25.02 -17.27
N ARG A 321 17.05 26.22 -17.25
CA ARG A 321 16.30 27.49 -17.27
C ARG A 321 16.45 28.17 -18.63
N LEU A 322 15.35 28.75 -19.10
CA LEU A 322 15.24 29.48 -20.36
C LEU A 322 14.58 30.82 -20.07
N PRO A 323 15.33 31.94 -20.04
CA PRO A 323 14.73 33.26 -19.96
C PRO A 323 13.85 33.52 -21.19
N ALA A 324 12.71 34.20 -21.00
CA ALA A 324 11.74 34.49 -22.06
C ALA A 324 12.37 35.20 -23.28
N GLU A 325 13.38 36.03 -23.05
CA GLU A 325 13.99 36.92 -24.04
C GLU A 325 15.15 36.27 -24.82
N ASP A 326 15.94 35.41 -24.16
CA ASP A 326 17.24 34.98 -24.70
C ASP A 326 17.19 33.66 -25.47
N LYS A 327 16.11 32.87 -25.38
CA LYS A 327 15.93 31.55 -26.03
C LYS A 327 17.09 30.54 -25.82
N THR A 328 18.06 30.84 -24.96
CA THR A 328 19.19 29.98 -24.63
C THR A 328 18.90 29.22 -23.34
N ALA A 329 18.96 27.89 -23.42
CA ALA A 329 18.86 27.05 -22.24
C ALA A 329 20.19 26.99 -21.49
N THR A 330 20.15 27.27 -20.19
CA THR A 330 21.29 27.11 -19.28
C THR A 330 20.97 26.09 -18.21
N GLU A 331 21.96 25.31 -17.79
CA GLU A 331 21.78 24.39 -16.66
C GLU A 331 21.53 25.22 -15.39
N PHE A 332 20.37 25.00 -14.76
CA PHE A 332 19.97 25.66 -13.52
C PHE A 332 20.26 24.77 -12.32
N PHE A 333 19.95 23.49 -12.45
CA PHE A 333 20.15 22.51 -11.39
C PHE A 333 20.48 21.14 -11.99
N LYS A 334 21.29 20.37 -11.27
CA LYS A 334 21.57 18.97 -11.56
C LYS A 334 21.34 18.18 -10.29
N ALA A 335 20.41 17.23 -10.34
CA ALA A 335 20.18 16.31 -9.24
C ALA A 335 21.48 15.54 -8.91
N PRO A 336 21.92 15.55 -7.64
CA PRO A 336 23.11 14.83 -7.21
C PRO A 336 22.91 13.31 -7.29
N ASP A 337 24.00 12.55 -7.14
CA ASP A 337 23.98 11.08 -7.05
C ASP A 337 23.27 10.38 -8.23
N ASN A 338 23.41 10.96 -9.43
CA ASN A 338 22.73 10.51 -10.64
C ASN A 338 21.19 10.42 -10.49
N GLY A 339 20.61 11.34 -9.72
CA GLY A 339 19.17 11.48 -9.54
C GLY A 339 18.43 11.81 -10.84
N SER A 340 17.11 11.60 -10.81
CA SER A 340 16.19 11.74 -11.94
C SER A 340 15.21 12.88 -11.68
N ALA A 341 15.55 14.08 -12.14
CA ALA A 341 14.68 15.25 -12.09
C ALA A 341 13.43 15.01 -12.95
N THR A 342 12.32 14.59 -12.36
CA THR A 342 11.10 14.24 -13.09
C THR A 342 10.23 15.46 -13.30
N ASP A 343 9.99 16.25 -12.26
CA ASP A 343 9.10 17.40 -12.35
C ASP A 343 9.64 18.64 -11.65
N VAL A 344 9.09 19.79 -12.02
CA VAL A 344 9.49 21.11 -11.54
C VAL A 344 8.26 21.99 -11.29
N ALA A 345 8.29 22.73 -10.18
CA ALA A 345 7.33 23.80 -9.89
C ALA A 345 8.09 25.06 -9.44
N VAL A 346 7.47 26.22 -9.58
CA VAL A 346 8.04 27.50 -9.13
C VAL A 346 6.99 28.31 -8.39
N ASP A 347 7.37 28.91 -7.26
CA ASP A 347 6.49 29.79 -6.49
C ASP A 347 6.62 31.27 -6.89
N SER A 348 5.74 32.11 -6.36
CA SER A 348 5.74 33.56 -6.61
C SER A 348 6.95 34.29 -6.02
N ALA A 349 7.72 33.64 -5.15
CA ALA A 349 8.99 34.17 -4.64
C ALA A 349 10.19 33.76 -5.51
N GLY A 350 9.97 32.94 -6.55
CA GLY A 350 11.01 32.44 -7.45
C GLY A 350 11.76 31.21 -6.91
N ASN A 351 11.25 30.57 -5.86
CA ASN A 351 11.80 29.30 -5.41
C ASN A 351 11.37 28.17 -6.33
N VAL A 352 12.31 27.29 -6.66
CA VAL A 352 12.08 26.19 -7.60
C VAL A 352 12.09 24.87 -6.84
N PHE A 353 11.05 24.07 -7.05
CA PHE A 353 10.87 22.75 -6.45
C PHE A 353 11.10 21.70 -7.51
N VAL A 354 11.88 20.65 -7.20
CA VAL A 354 12.24 19.61 -8.17
C VAL A 354 12.09 18.24 -7.55
N THR A 355 11.34 17.34 -8.19
CA THR A 355 11.24 15.94 -7.75
C THR A 355 12.40 15.12 -8.30
N ASP A 356 13.01 14.28 -7.44
CA ASP A 356 14.01 13.28 -7.83
C ASP A 356 13.39 11.89 -7.65
N SER A 357 12.75 11.38 -8.72
CA SER A 357 11.98 10.13 -8.66
C SER A 357 12.84 8.91 -8.37
N ARG A 358 14.12 8.94 -8.76
CA ARG A 358 15.04 7.81 -8.58
C ARG A 358 15.48 7.66 -7.13
N ASN A 359 15.68 8.78 -6.43
CA ASN A 359 16.15 8.79 -5.04
C ASN A 359 15.05 9.11 -4.02
N SER A 360 13.78 9.13 -4.45
CA SER A 360 12.63 9.34 -3.57
C SER A 360 12.73 10.60 -2.71
N ARG A 361 13.08 11.73 -3.33
CA ARG A 361 13.25 13.00 -2.62
C ARG A 361 12.74 14.18 -3.45
N VAL A 362 12.55 15.32 -2.77
CA VAL A 362 12.15 16.57 -3.40
C VAL A 362 13.08 17.68 -2.96
N PHE A 363 13.60 18.44 -3.91
CA PHE A 363 14.49 19.57 -3.67
C PHE A 363 13.72 20.89 -3.66
N LEU A 364 14.16 21.80 -2.81
CA LEU A 364 13.89 23.23 -2.84
C LEU A 364 15.20 23.94 -3.23
N ILE A 365 15.14 24.72 -4.31
CA ILE A 365 16.18 25.64 -4.74
C ILE A 365 15.67 27.05 -4.46
N ALA A 366 16.24 27.73 -3.47
CA ALA A 366 15.78 29.05 -3.08
C ALA A 366 16.17 30.11 -4.12
N ALA A 367 15.33 31.12 -4.32
CA ALA A 367 15.57 32.20 -5.28
C ALA A 367 16.90 32.95 -5.03
N GLY A 368 17.29 33.09 -3.76
CA GLY A 368 18.56 33.69 -3.33
C GLY A 368 19.79 32.78 -3.47
N GLY A 369 19.61 31.58 -4.03
CA GLY A 369 20.61 30.52 -4.06
C GLY A 369 20.54 29.60 -2.83
N GLY A 370 21.08 28.40 -2.99
CA GLY A 370 21.02 27.33 -1.99
C GLY A 370 20.01 26.26 -2.33
N THR A 371 20.37 25.02 -2.05
CA THR A 371 19.56 23.84 -2.33
C THR A 371 19.40 23.04 -1.04
N SER A 372 18.17 22.63 -0.74
CA SER A 372 17.84 21.78 0.41
C SER A 372 16.82 20.73 0.02
N GLU A 373 16.86 19.58 0.70
CA GLU A 373 15.84 18.55 0.57
C GLU A 373 14.63 18.88 1.45
N LEU A 374 13.42 18.71 0.92
CA LEU A 374 12.18 18.86 1.66
C LEU A 374 11.90 17.62 2.52
N PRO A 375 11.28 17.77 3.71
CA PRO A 375 11.18 16.71 4.71
C PRO A 375 10.09 15.66 4.41
N PHE A 376 9.87 15.29 3.15
CA PHE A 376 8.97 14.20 2.79
C PHE A 376 9.58 12.85 3.20
N GLN A 377 8.86 12.09 4.03
CA GLN A 377 9.34 10.80 4.55
C GLN A 377 8.56 9.65 3.93
N GLY A 378 9.28 8.61 3.52
CA GLY A 378 8.67 7.38 2.98
C GLY A 378 7.96 7.54 1.64
N ILE A 379 8.27 8.61 0.89
CA ILE A 379 7.83 8.74 -0.50
C ILE A 379 8.57 7.74 -1.39
N SER A 380 7.94 7.37 -2.50
CA SER A 380 8.42 6.39 -3.46
C SER A 380 8.07 6.87 -4.85
N HIS A 381 9.08 7.06 -5.70
CA HIS A 381 8.90 7.50 -7.09
C HIS A 381 8.07 8.80 -7.22
N PRO A 382 8.50 9.94 -6.62
CA PRO A 382 7.77 11.19 -6.78
C PRO A 382 7.76 11.67 -8.24
N GLU A 383 6.57 11.76 -8.85
CA GLU A 383 6.43 12.09 -10.27
C GLU A 383 6.02 13.54 -10.54
N GLY A 384 5.18 14.13 -9.68
CA GLY A 384 4.63 15.48 -9.84
C GLY A 384 4.82 16.36 -8.60
N VAL A 385 4.94 17.67 -8.80
CA VAL A 385 5.04 18.67 -7.73
C VAL A 385 4.29 19.95 -8.09
N ALA A 386 3.58 20.52 -7.13
CA ALA A 386 2.95 21.83 -7.25
C ALA A 386 3.16 22.65 -5.98
N VAL A 387 3.07 23.98 -6.11
CA VAL A 387 3.12 24.91 -4.99
C VAL A 387 1.92 25.84 -5.05
N ASP A 388 1.23 26.00 -3.92
CA ASP A 388 0.09 26.91 -3.83
C ASP A 388 0.50 28.35 -3.49
N THR A 389 -0.44 29.28 -3.58
CA THR A 389 -0.21 30.71 -3.30
C THR A 389 0.14 31.00 -1.83
N ALA A 390 -0.11 30.05 -0.92
CA ALA A 390 0.32 30.13 0.47
C ALA A 390 1.72 29.52 0.68
N GLY A 391 2.35 29.01 -0.38
CA GLY A 391 3.66 28.38 -0.38
C GLY A 391 3.65 26.93 0.09
N ASN A 392 2.49 26.27 0.22
CA ASN A 392 2.47 24.83 0.54
C ASN A 392 2.87 24.03 -0.69
N VAL A 393 3.62 22.95 -0.48
CA VAL A 393 4.14 22.09 -1.55
C VAL A 393 3.36 20.79 -1.59
N TYR A 394 2.89 20.39 -2.76
CA TYR A 394 2.13 19.17 -3.00
C TYR A 394 2.98 18.27 -3.87
N VAL A 395 3.09 16.99 -3.51
CA VAL A 395 3.94 16.02 -4.20
C VAL A 395 3.12 14.77 -4.48
N VAL A 396 3.15 14.34 -5.74
CA VAL A 396 2.60 13.05 -6.15
C VAL A 396 3.60 11.97 -5.77
N ASP A 397 3.22 11.14 -4.81
CA ASP A 397 3.96 9.96 -4.35
C ASP A 397 3.45 8.74 -5.12
N ALA A 398 3.82 8.65 -6.40
CA ALA A 398 3.23 7.72 -7.36
C ALA A 398 3.42 6.26 -6.98
N GLY A 399 4.60 5.91 -6.44
CA GLY A 399 4.91 4.55 -5.97
C GLY A 399 4.07 4.10 -4.78
N ASN A 400 3.44 5.03 -4.05
CA ASN A 400 2.50 4.74 -2.98
C ASN A 400 1.04 5.16 -3.32
N HIS A 401 0.77 5.53 -4.58
CA HIS A 401 -0.56 5.88 -5.08
C HIS A 401 -1.27 6.99 -4.30
N ARG A 402 -0.54 8.03 -3.90
CA ARG A 402 -1.10 9.12 -3.08
C ARG A 402 -0.51 10.49 -3.43
N VAL A 403 -1.08 11.53 -2.83
CA VAL A 403 -0.54 12.89 -2.87
C VAL A 403 -0.26 13.35 -1.44
N MET A 404 0.95 13.86 -1.21
CA MET A 404 1.37 14.41 0.07
C MET A 404 1.44 15.94 -0.01
N LYS A 405 1.17 16.60 1.11
CA LYS A 405 1.27 18.05 1.26
C LYS A 405 2.28 18.38 2.34
N LEU A 406 3.22 19.28 2.06
CA LEU A 406 4.05 19.97 3.02
C LEU A 406 3.46 21.35 3.28
N ASN A 407 2.98 21.57 4.50
CA ASN A 407 2.65 22.90 4.96
C ASN A 407 3.94 23.62 5.33
N THR A 408 4.31 24.66 4.58
CA THR A 408 5.60 25.34 4.77
C THR A 408 5.65 26.19 6.04
N ASN A 409 4.50 26.66 6.52
CA ASN A 409 4.41 27.43 7.77
C ASN A 409 4.65 26.55 9.00
N SER A 410 4.02 25.37 9.06
CA SER A 410 4.18 24.43 10.18
C SER A 410 5.32 23.43 9.98
N ARG A 411 5.86 23.34 8.76
CA ARG A 411 6.77 22.28 8.29
C ARG A 411 6.23 20.86 8.47
N ALA A 412 4.90 20.72 8.58
CA ALA A 412 4.25 19.43 8.70
C ALA A 412 4.00 18.82 7.32
N VAL A 413 4.31 17.52 7.19
CA VAL A 413 3.97 16.72 6.01
C VAL A 413 2.75 15.87 6.33
N THR A 414 1.74 15.93 5.47
CA THR A 414 0.47 15.19 5.63
C THR A 414 0.12 14.46 4.34
N ASP A 415 -0.38 13.24 4.47
CA ASP A 415 -1.08 12.54 3.39
C ASP A 415 -2.43 13.24 3.15
N LEU A 416 -2.77 13.53 1.90
CA LEU A 416 -4.08 14.11 1.58
C LEU A 416 -5.22 13.08 1.63
N LEU A 417 -4.89 11.78 1.71
CA LEU A 417 -5.85 10.67 1.78
C LEU A 417 -6.85 10.73 0.62
N LEU A 418 -6.33 10.98 -0.59
CA LEU A 418 -7.12 11.01 -1.82
C LEU A 418 -7.43 9.58 -2.26
N ASP A 419 -8.67 9.15 -2.11
CA ASP A 419 -9.11 7.83 -2.53
C ASP A 419 -9.21 7.72 -4.06
N GLY A 420 -9.01 6.50 -4.59
CA GLY A 420 -9.23 6.17 -6.00
C GLY A 420 -8.04 6.39 -6.94
N LEU A 421 -6.89 6.81 -6.40
CA LEU A 421 -5.65 6.91 -7.16
C LEU A 421 -5.03 5.53 -7.41
N ARG A 422 -4.50 5.32 -8.61
CA ARG A 422 -3.87 4.08 -9.09
C ARG A 422 -2.50 4.31 -9.67
N ASP A 423 -2.30 5.39 -10.41
CA ASP A 423 -1.01 5.78 -10.96
C ASP A 423 -1.02 7.30 -11.16
N PRO A 424 -1.03 8.08 -10.07
CA PRO A 424 -1.06 9.52 -10.16
C PRO A 424 0.25 10.02 -10.78
N TYR A 425 0.14 10.93 -11.73
CA TYR A 425 1.26 11.42 -12.53
C TYR A 425 1.63 12.85 -12.18
N ASP A 426 0.69 13.77 -12.30
CA ASP A 426 0.92 15.19 -12.10
C ASP A 426 -0.13 15.83 -11.18
N VAL A 427 0.22 16.97 -10.59
CA VAL A 427 -0.62 17.72 -9.66
C VAL A 427 -0.58 19.20 -9.98
N ALA A 428 -1.73 19.87 -9.90
CA ALA A 428 -1.84 21.32 -9.95
C ALA A 428 -2.72 21.83 -8.81
N VAL A 429 -2.52 23.07 -8.41
CA VAL A 429 -3.35 23.70 -7.36
C VAL A 429 -3.92 25.01 -7.89
N ASP A 430 -5.23 25.19 -7.80
CA ASP A 430 -5.89 26.42 -8.24
C ASP A 430 -5.77 27.55 -7.19
N THR A 431 -6.15 28.76 -7.55
CA THR A 431 -6.11 29.93 -6.65
C THR A 431 -7.06 29.80 -5.45
N ALA A 432 -8.10 28.96 -5.57
CA ALA A 432 -8.96 28.58 -4.46
C ALA A 432 -8.34 27.47 -3.59
N GLY A 433 -7.16 26.95 -3.93
CA GLY A 433 -6.42 25.91 -3.23
C GLY A 433 -6.97 24.50 -3.46
N ASN A 434 -7.85 24.30 -4.44
CA ASN A 434 -8.28 22.97 -4.83
C ASN A 434 -7.13 22.25 -5.54
N VAL A 435 -7.03 20.95 -5.32
CA VAL A 435 -5.94 20.11 -5.83
C VAL A 435 -6.46 19.31 -7.01
N LEU A 436 -5.84 19.46 -8.16
CA LEU A 436 -6.12 18.71 -9.38
C LEU A 436 -5.04 17.65 -9.56
N VAL A 437 -5.43 16.41 -9.83
CA VAL A 437 -4.49 15.29 -9.99
C VAL A 437 -4.82 14.54 -11.27
N THR A 438 -3.81 14.31 -12.11
CA THR A 438 -3.94 13.41 -13.26
C THR A 438 -3.51 12.00 -12.85
N ASP A 439 -4.35 11.02 -13.17
CA ASP A 439 -4.09 9.61 -12.84
C ASP A 439 -4.10 8.75 -14.11
N ARG A 440 -2.93 8.24 -14.48
CA ARG A 440 -2.72 7.43 -15.68
C ARG A 440 -3.37 6.06 -15.62
N GLY A 441 -3.46 5.48 -14.43
CA GLY A 441 -3.99 4.14 -14.19
C GLY A 441 -5.51 4.13 -14.23
N SER A 442 -6.14 5.16 -13.68
CA SER A 442 -7.58 5.38 -13.72
C SER A 442 -8.04 6.13 -14.98
N LYS A 443 -7.10 6.77 -15.70
CA LYS A 443 -7.35 7.62 -16.87
C LYS A 443 -8.28 8.80 -16.58
N PHE A 444 -8.14 9.37 -15.39
CA PHE A 444 -8.96 10.48 -14.92
C PHE A 444 -8.11 11.70 -14.59
N LEU A 445 -8.70 12.88 -14.80
CA LEU A 445 -8.35 14.09 -14.07
C LEU A 445 -9.34 14.21 -12.91
N LEU A 446 -8.84 14.32 -11.69
CA LEU A 446 -9.63 14.43 -10.46
C LEU A 446 -9.43 15.82 -9.85
N LYS A 447 -10.50 16.47 -9.38
CA LYS A 447 -10.43 17.75 -8.66
C LYS A 447 -10.92 17.60 -7.23
N PHE A 448 -10.00 17.72 -6.28
CA PHE A 448 -10.28 17.67 -4.86
C PHE A 448 -10.42 19.08 -4.28
N PRO A 449 -11.40 19.31 -3.38
CA PRO A 449 -11.50 20.60 -2.70
C PRO A 449 -10.25 20.86 -1.86
N ARG A 450 -9.99 22.14 -1.53
CA ARG A 450 -8.87 22.53 -0.67
C ARG A 450 -8.81 21.64 0.59
N PRO A 451 -7.70 20.90 0.80
CA PRO A 451 -7.54 20.10 2.02
C PRO A 451 -7.54 20.99 3.25
N GLN A 452 -8.34 20.65 4.26
CA GLN A 452 -8.43 21.39 5.52
C GLN A 452 -7.20 21.21 6.41
#